data_AF-A0A655EBH0-F1
#
_entry.id   AF-A0A655EBH0-F1
#
_cell.length_a   1.000
_cell.length_b   1.000
_cell.length_c   1.000
_cell.angle_alpha   90.00
_cell.angle_beta   90.00
_cell.angle_gamma   90.00
#
_symmetry.space_group_name_H-M   'P 1'
#
loop_
_entity.id
_entity.type
_entity.pdbx_description
1 polymer ?
#
loop_
_entity_poly.entity_id
_entity_poly.type
_entity_poly.pdbx_seq_one_letter_code
_entity_poly.pdbx_strand_id
1 'polypeptide(L)'
;MHSAAAHADGRVSNPVRVKSDELGEFVLDHGAVVIAAITSCTNTSNPEVMLGAALLARNAVEKGLTSKPWVKTTIAPGSQVVNDYYDRSGLWPYLEKLGFYLVGYGCTTCIGNSGPLPEEISKAVNDNDLSVTAVLSGNRNFEGRINPDVKMNYLASPPLVIAYALAGTMDFDFQTQPLGQDKDGKNVFLRDIWPSQQDVSDTIAAAINQEMFTRNYADVFKGDDRWRNLPTPSGNTFEWDPNSTYVRKPPYFEGMTAKPEPVGNISGARVLALLGDSVTTDHISPAGAIKPGTPAARYLDEHGVDRKDYNSFGSRRGNHEVMIRGTFANIRLRNQLLDDVSGGYTRDFTQPGGPQAFIYDAAQNYAAQHIPLVVFGGKEYGSGSSRDWAAKGTLLLGVRAVIAESFERIHRSNLIGMGVIPLQFPEGKSASSLGLDGTEVFDITGIDVLNDGKTPKTVCVQATKGDGATIEFDAVVRIDTPGEADYYRNGGILQYVLRNILKSG
;
A
#
# COMPACT_ATOMS: atom_id res chain seq x y z
N MET A 1 8.32 -12.26 -24.55
CA MET A 1 8.87 -11.44 -23.45
C MET A 1 9.74 -10.36 -24.06
N HIS A 2 9.25 -9.13 -24.18
CA HIS A 2 10.12 -7.98 -24.40
C HIS A 2 10.68 -7.60 -23.02
N SER A 3 11.94 -7.93 -22.76
CA SER A 3 12.61 -7.41 -21.56
C SER A 3 12.70 -5.89 -21.71
N ALA A 4 12.31 -5.13 -20.68
CA ALA A 4 12.52 -3.67 -20.66
C ALA A 4 14.02 -3.30 -20.81
N ALA A 5 14.93 -4.27 -20.62
CA ALA A 5 16.37 -4.11 -20.82
C ALA A 5 16.87 -4.49 -22.23
N ALA A 6 16.00 -4.93 -23.16
CA ALA A 6 16.42 -5.42 -24.48
C ALA A 6 17.13 -4.37 -25.36
N HIS A 7 17.09 -3.09 -24.97
CA HIS A 7 17.75 -1.96 -25.64
C HIS A 7 18.54 -1.07 -24.66
N ALA A 8 18.87 -1.57 -23.48
CA ALA A 8 19.67 -0.81 -22.53
C ALA A 8 21.17 -0.87 -22.92
N ASP A 9 21.75 0.27 -23.29
CA ASP A 9 23.18 0.41 -23.57
C ASP A 9 23.91 1.05 -22.38
N GLY A 10 24.79 0.27 -21.75
CA GLY A 10 25.59 0.73 -20.61
C GLY A 10 24.76 0.97 -19.33
N ARG A 11 25.42 1.55 -18.32
CA ARG A 11 24.80 1.88 -17.03
C ARG A 11 24.43 3.37 -17.02
N VAL A 12 23.15 3.66 -16.77
CA VAL A 12 22.70 5.04 -16.53
C VAL A 12 23.34 5.54 -15.23
N SER A 13 24.01 6.68 -15.29
CA SER A 13 24.71 7.29 -14.16
C SER A 13 24.49 8.80 -14.18
N ASN A 14 24.21 9.36 -13.01
CA ASN A 14 24.07 10.79 -12.75
C ASN A 14 24.59 11.06 -11.32
N PRO A 15 25.91 11.09 -11.09
CA PRO A 15 26.48 11.21 -9.76
C PRO A 15 26.24 12.59 -9.17
N VAL A 16 25.57 12.65 -8.02
CA VAL A 16 25.23 13.87 -7.29
C VAL A 16 25.99 13.93 -5.98
N ARG A 17 26.77 14.99 -5.79
CA ARG A 17 27.46 15.26 -4.52
C ARG A 17 26.49 15.85 -3.51
N VAL A 18 26.38 15.22 -2.35
CA VAL A 18 25.54 15.66 -1.24
C VAL A 18 26.43 16.05 -0.07
N LYS A 19 26.10 17.17 0.57
CA LYS A 19 26.71 17.63 1.81
C LYS A 19 25.63 17.69 2.87
N SER A 20 25.87 17.06 4.00
CA SER A 20 25.01 17.10 5.18
C SER A 20 25.87 17.37 6.40
N ASP A 21 25.38 18.23 7.29
CA ASP A 21 26.08 18.57 8.53
C ASP A 21 26.19 17.36 9.46
N GLU A 22 25.21 16.45 9.42
CA GLU A 22 25.18 15.23 10.24
C GLU A 22 25.86 14.03 9.57
N LEU A 23 25.71 13.88 8.25
CA LEU A 23 26.14 12.68 7.51
C LEU A 23 27.45 12.86 6.73
N GLY A 24 27.99 14.08 6.69
CA GLY A 24 29.21 14.41 5.95
C GLY A 24 28.99 14.60 4.44
N GLU A 25 30.06 14.41 3.65
CA GLU A 25 30.05 14.56 2.20
C GLU A 25 30.14 13.20 1.50
N PHE A 26 29.23 12.95 0.56
CA PHE A 26 29.16 11.69 -0.21
C PHE A 26 28.58 11.92 -1.61
N VAL A 27 28.60 10.88 -2.44
CA VAL A 27 28.04 10.89 -3.79
C VAL A 27 26.91 9.86 -3.88
N LEU A 28 25.75 10.30 -4.36
CA LEU A 28 24.62 9.45 -4.71
C LEU A 28 24.54 9.27 -6.22
N ASP A 29 24.06 8.11 -6.67
CA ASP A 29 23.81 7.81 -8.07
C ASP A 29 22.60 6.85 -8.18
N HIS A 30 22.14 6.56 -9.40
CA HIS A 30 21.17 5.52 -9.66
C HIS A 30 21.60 4.18 -9.03
N GLY A 31 20.67 3.53 -8.34
CA GLY A 31 20.92 2.28 -7.62
C GLY A 31 21.38 2.47 -6.18
N ALA A 32 21.67 3.69 -5.71
CA ALA A 32 22.04 3.91 -4.31
C ALA A 32 20.98 3.35 -3.35
N VAL A 33 21.42 2.63 -2.32
CA VAL A 33 20.56 2.13 -1.24
C VAL A 33 20.40 3.26 -0.23
N VAL A 34 19.20 3.84 -0.16
CA VAL A 34 18.90 4.94 0.78
C VAL A 34 18.11 4.47 2.00
N ILE A 35 17.53 3.26 1.93
CA ILE A 35 16.85 2.61 3.06
C ILE A 35 17.29 1.15 3.13
N ALA A 36 17.70 0.70 4.32
CA ALA A 36 17.96 -0.70 4.63
C ALA A 36 17.19 -1.09 5.90
N ALA A 37 16.11 -1.87 5.76
CA ALA A 37 15.19 -2.15 6.86
C ALA A 37 15.04 -3.64 7.15
N ILE A 38 15.47 -4.06 8.34
CA ILE A 38 15.08 -5.36 8.91
C ILE A 38 13.70 -5.17 9.53
N THR A 39 12.67 -5.61 8.84
CA THR A 39 11.26 -5.37 9.16
C THR A 39 10.42 -6.59 8.80
N SER A 40 9.10 -6.51 9.02
CA SER A 40 8.09 -7.50 8.65
C SER A 40 8.06 -8.79 9.47
N CYS A 41 6.85 -9.17 9.88
CA CYS A 41 6.58 -10.46 10.50
C CYS A 41 7.02 -11.67 9.65
N THR A 42 7.19 -11.50 8.33
CA THR A 42 7.69 -12.54 7.42
C THR A 42 9.06 -13.05 7.82
N ASN A 43 9.99 -12.17 8.17
CA ASN A 43 11.37 -12.55 8.47
C ASN A 43 11.72 -12.36 9.95
N THR A 44 11.13 -11.38 10.64
CA THR A 44 11.46 -11.13 12.06
C THR A 44 10.94 -12.22 13.00
N SER A 45 10.06 -13.09 12.51
CA SER A 45 9.59 -14.27 13.24
C SER A 45 10.53 -15.48 13.11
N ASN A 46 11.51 -15.43 12.21
CA ASN A 46 12.46 -16.50 11.98
C ASN A 46 13.82 -16.18 12.64
N PRO A 47 14.18 -16.84 13.76
CA PRO A 47 15.41 -16.57 14.47
C PRO A 47 16.68 -16.87 13.65
N GLU A 48 16.64 -17.80 12.70
CA GLU A 48 17.79 -18.18 11.89
C GLU A 48 18.33 -16.99 11.09
N VAL A 49 17.45 -16.31 10.37
CA VAL A 49 17.84 -15.15 9.56
C VAL A 49 18.10 -13.91 10.41
N MET A 50 17.43 -13.78 11.56
CA MET A 50 17.62 -12.66 12.47
C MET A 50 18.96 -12.73 13.21
N LEU A 51 19.32 -13.89 13.76
CA LEU A 51 20.64 -14.11 14.36
C LEU A 51 21.73 -14.15 13.29
N GLY A 52 21.46 -14.72 12.11
CA GLY A 52 22.38 -14.62 10.97
C GLY A 52 22.71 -13.17 10.59
N ALA A 53 21.72 -12.27 10.61
CA ALA A 53 21.96 -10.85 10.33
C ALA A 53 22.84 -10.21 11.42
N ALA A 54 22.54 -10.48 12.67
CA ALA A 54 23.28 -9.90 13.79
C ALA A 54 24.72 -10.46 13.91
N LEU A 55 24.94 -11.73 13.55
CA LEU A 55 26.27 -12.32 13.42
C LEU A 55 27.06 -11.72 12.25
N LEU A 56 26.40 -11.47 11.10
CA LEU A 56 27.01 -10.74 9.99
C LEU A 56 27.42 -9.32 10.42
N ALA A 57 26.57 -8.62 11.18
CA ALA A 57 26.91 -7.32 11.74
C ALA A 57 28.14 -7.38 12.65
N ARG A 58 28.20 -8.38 13.56
CA ARG A 58 29.36 -8.61 14.42
C ARG A 58 30.63 -8.77 13.60
N ASN A 59 30.63 -9.70 12.65
CA ASN A 59 31.80 -10.00 11.82
C ASN A 59 32.23 -8.76 11.01
N ALA A 60 31.29 -7.97 10.48
CA ALA A 60 31.58 -6.73 9.76
C ALA A 60 32.24 -5.67 10.66
N VAL A 61 31.68 -5.44 11.85
CA VAL A 61 32.20 -4.46 12.81
C VAL A 61 33.57 -4.86 13.36
N GLU A 62 33.79 -6.15 13.64
CA GLU A 62 35.10 -6.66 14.07
C GLU A 62 36.18 -6.47 12.99
N LYS A 63 35.77 -6.52 11.72
CA LYS A 63 36.59 -6.18 10.56
C LYS A 63 36.69 -4.68 10.28
N GLY A 64 36.09 -3.82 11.09
CA GLY A 64 36.19 -2.36 10.95
C GLY A 64 35.28 -1.76 9.88
N LEU A 65 34.31 -2.52 9.36
CA LEU A 65 33.33 -2.01 8.40
C LEU A 65 32.22 -1.22 9.09
N THR A 66 31.67 -0.25 8.37
CA THR A 66 30.50 0.54 8.76
C THR A 66 29.52 0.63 7.60
N SER A 67 28.22 0.82 7.90
CA SER A 67 27.22 1.15 6.89
C SER A 67 27.58 2.47 6.19
N LYS A 68 27.16 2.63 4.93
CA LYS A 68 27.34 3.91 4.24
C LYS A 68 26.47 5.00 4.89
N PRO A 69 26.98 6.24 5.02
CA PRO A 69 26.34 7.29 5.83
C PRO A 69 24.97 7.72 5.30
N TRP A 70 24.70 7.56 3.99
CA TRP A 70 23.42 7.91 3.38
C TRP A 70 22.33 6.85 3.56
N VAL A 71 22.66 5.67 4.08
CA VAL A 71 21.72 4.56 4.22
C VAL A 71 20.93 4.72 5.51
N LYS A 72 19.62 4.93 5.41
CA LYS A 72 18.73 4.90 6.57
C LYS A 72 18.49 3.45 7.02
N THR A 73 19.20 3.03 8.06
CA THR A 73 19.15 1.69 8.64
C THR A 73 18.11 1.59 9.76
N THR A 74 17.32 0.52 9.80
CA THR A 74 16.32 0.30 10.88
C THR A 74 16.12 -1.18 11.18
N ILE A 75 15.80 -1.50 12.43
CA ILE A 75 15.26 -2.81 12.81
C ILE A 75 13.93 -2.67 13.57
N ALA A 76 12.91 -3.35 13.07
CA ALA A 76 11.55 -3.33 13.61
C ALA A 76 11.00 -4.76 13.75
N PRO A 77 11.28 -5.42 14.88
CA PRO A 77 10.82 -6.78 15.13
C PRO A 77 9.30 -6.88 15.28
N GLY A 78 8.74 -8.04 14.94
CA GLY A 78 7.32 -8.35 15.19
C GLY A 78 6.98 -8.67 16.66
N SER A 79 7.97 -8.87 17.52
CA SER A 79 7.78 -9.25 18.94
C SER A 79 8.98 -8.84 19.79
N GLN A 80 8.73 -8.62 21.09
CA GLN A 80 9.76 -8.36 22.11
C GLN A 80 10.72 -9.53 22.31
N VAL A 81 10.32 -10.77 21.97
CA VAL A 81 11.19 -11.96 22.05
C VAL A 81 12.48 -11.79 21.21
N VAL A 82 12.41 -11.04 20.11
CA VAL A 82 13.58 -10.75 19.26
C VAL A 82 14.63 -9.95 20.02
N ASN A 83 14.18 -8.98 20.81
CA ASN A 83 15.07 -8.19 21.64
C ASN A 83 15.79 -9.05 22.68
N ASP A 84 15.05 -9.95 23.34
CA ASP A 84 15.60 -10.82 24.38
C ASP A 84 16.73 -11.73 23.88
N TYR A 85 16.60 -12.34 22.70
CA TYR A 85 17.67 -13.20 22.18
C TYR A 85 18.87 -12.40 21.65
N TYR A 86 18.69 -11.16 21.22
CA TYR A 86 19.81 -10.28 20.88
C TYR A 86 20.56 -9.77 22.10
N ASP A 87 19.84 -9.44 23.18
CA ASP A 87 20.44 -9.10 24.48
C ASP A 87 21.24 -10.28 25.03
N ARG A 88 20.63 -11.48 25.06
CA ARG A 88 21.30 -12.68 25.59
C ARG A 88 22.50 -13.13 24.75
N SER A 89 22.46 -12.95 23.44
CA SER A 89 23.61 -13.25 22.56
C SER A 89 24.66 -12.14 22.53
N GLY A 90 24.38 -10.97 23.13
CA GLY A 90 25.28 -9.83 23.13
C GLY A 90 25.46 -9.19 21.74
N LEU A 91 24.49 -9.35 20.85
CA LEU A 91 24.63 -8.95 19.44
C LEU A 91 24.11 -7.53 19.14
N TRP A 92 23.29 -6.94 20.02
CA TRP A 92 22.79 -5.57 19.85
C TRP A 92 23.87 -4.51 19.58
N PRO A 93 24.98 -4.47 20.34
CA PRO A 93 26.01 -3.44 20.14
C PRO A 93 26.62 -3.45 18.73
N TYR A 94 26.60 -4.58 18.03
CA TYR A 94 27.11 -4.68 16.66
C TYR A 94 26.10 -4.18 15.63
N LEU A 95 24.81 -4.47 15.83
CA LEU A 95 23.73 -3.91 15.01
C LEU A 95 23.70 -2.38 15.12
N GLU A 96 23.77 -1.86 16.35
CA GLU A 96 23.76 -0.41 16.62
C GLU A 96 24.96 0.31 16.02
N LYS A 97 26.17 -0.28 16.05
CA LYS A 97 27.35 0.29 15.38
C LYS A 97 27.21 0.39 13.87
N LEU A 98 26.35 -0.42 13.26
CA LEU A 98 25.98 -0.32 11.84
C LEU A 98 24.74 0.55 11.60
N GLY A 99 24.22 1.21 12.64
CA GLY A 99 23.04 2.08 12.58
C GLY A 99 21.70 1.34 12.67
N PHE A 100 21.68 0.03 12.87
CA PHE A 100 20.45 -0.76 12.99
C PHE A 100 19.90 -0.69 14.42
N TYR A 101 19.26 0.43 14.74
CA TYR A 101 18.58 0.63 16.03
C TYR A 101 17.16 0.07 16.04
N LEU A 102 16.73 -0.41 17.21
CA LEU A 102 15.34 -0.77 17.47
C LEU A 102 14.45 0.47 17.34
N VAL A 103 13.65 0.54 16.28
CA VAL A 103 12.74 1.69 16.04
C VAL A 103 11.31 1.43 16.53
N GLY A 104 11.00 0.19 16.92
CA GLY A 104 9.72 -0.18 17.51
C GLY A 104 9.25 -1.58 17.11
N TYR A 105 8.21 -2.04 17.79
CA TYR A 105 7.57 -3.33 17.55
C TYR A 105 6.32 -3.14 16.68
N GLY A 106 6.41 -3.47 15.40
CA GLY A 106 5.30 -3.27 14.47
C GLY A 106 5.70 -3.30 13.00
N CYS A 107 4.76 -2.97 12.12
CA CYS A 107 4.95 -3.11 10.67
C CYS A 107 5.98 -2.12 10.08
N THR A 108 6.08 -0.90 10.62
CA THR A 108 7.04 0.16 10.20
C THR A 108 7.22 0.25 8.67
N THR A 109 8.45 0.13 8.16
CA THR A 109 8.83 0.19 6.75
C THR A 109 8.07 -0.83 5.88
N CYS A 110 7.67 -2.00 6.40
CA CYS A 110 6.93 -3.01 5.62
C CYS A 110 5.57 -2.52 5.09
N ILE A 111 4.93 -1.59 5.83
CA ILE A 111 3.66 -0.96 5.43
C ILE A 111 3.84 0.45 4.86
N GLY A 112 5.08 0.90 4.64
CA GLY A 112 5.39 2.24 4.15
C GLY A 112 5.59 3.29 5.23
N ASN A 113 5.54 2.92 6.51
CA ASN A 113 5.88 3.82 7.62
C ASN A 113 7.41 3.86 7.81
N SER A 114 8.13 4.24 6.75
CA SER A 114 9.59 4.35 6.75
C SER A 114 10.10 5.67 7.32
N GLY A 115 9.21 6.66 7.51
CA GLY A 115 9.57 8.04 7.87
C GLY A 115 10.31 8.78 6.73
N PRO A 116 10.58 10.08 6.88
CA PRO A 116 11.29 10.84 5.85
C PRO A 116 12.74 10.37 5.68
N LEU A 117 13.29 10.53 4.48
CA LEU A 117 14.74 10.56 4.31
C LEU A 117 15.30 11.89 4.85
N PRO A 118 16.59 11.96 5.21
CA PRO A 118 17.26 13.24 5.43
C PRO A 118 17.00 14.21 4.27
N GLU A 119 16.78 15.48 4.59
CA GLU A 119 16.30 16.48 3.62
C GLU A 119 17.24 16.62 2.43
N GLU A 120 18.55 16.60 2.68
CA GLU A 120 19.60 16.74 1.68
C GLU A 120 19.62 15.54 0.71
N ILE A 121 19.34 14.34 1.20
CA ILE A 121 19.20 13.13 0.38
C ILE A 121 17.91 13.20 -0.44
N SER A 122 16.78 13.52 0.19
CA SER A 122 15.49 13.65 -0.49
C SER A 122 15.56 14.70 -1.61
N LYS A 123 16.16 15.86 -1.32
CA LYS A 123 16.39 16.93 -2.31
C LYS A 123 17.28 16.45 -3.45
N ALA A 124 18.42 15.83 -3.16
CA ALA A 124 19.33 15.33 -4.20
C ALA A 124 18.65 14.31 -5.13
N VAL A 125 17.84 13.41 -4.57
CA VAL A 125 17.09 12.40 -5.32
C VAL A 125 16.05 13.04 -6.23
N ASN A 126 15.24 13.95 -5.69
CA ASN A 126 14.13 14.56 -6.43
C ASN A 126 14.61 15.58 -7.50
N ASP A 127 15.59 16.43 -7.17
CA ASP A 127 16.09 17.47 -8.10
C ASP A 127 16.81 16.87 -9.32
N ASN A 128 17.37 15.66 -9.18
CA ASN A 128 18.18 15.01 -10.21
C ASN A 128 17.53 13.73 -10.77
N ASP A 129 16.26 13.51 -10.43
CA ASP A 129 15.44 12.35 -10.85
C ASP A 129 16.11 10.98 -10.60
N LEU A 130 16.89 10.85 -9.52
CA LEU A 130 17.64 9.62 -9.25
C LEU A 130 16.71 8.44 -8.99
N SER A 131 17.08 7.28 -9.54
CA SER A 131 16.42 6.00 -9.25
C SER A 131 17.14 5.32 -8.09
N VAL A 132 16.85 5.76 -6.88
CA VAL A 132 17.38 5.17 -5.64
C VAL A 132 16.54 3.98 -5.17
N THR A 133 17.10 3.22 -4.23
CA THR A 133 16.59 1.92 -3.81
C THR A 133 16.35 1.80 -2.31
N ALA A 134 15.37 0.98 -1.95
CA ALA A 134 15.22 0.45 -0.60
C ALA A 134 15.41 -1.07 -0.61
N VAL A 135 16.14 -1.59 0.37
CA VAL A 135 16.30 -3.02 0.62
C VAL A 135 15.64 -3.36 1.94
N LEU A 136 14.70 -4.30 1.94
CA LEU A 136 13.95 -4.65 3.13
C LEU A 136 13.64 -6.13 3.25
N SER A 137 13.57 -6.64 4.48
CA SER A 137 13.13 -8.01 4.76
C SER A 137 11.59 -8.16 4.78
N GLY A 138 10.92 -7.35 3.97
CA GLY A 138 9.47 -7.35 3.79
C GLY A 138 8.96 -8.47 2.88
N ASN A 139 7.70 -8.36 2.48
CA ASN A 139 7.05 -9.28 1.53
C ASN A 139 6.40 -8.58 0.31
N ARG A 140 6.48 -7.25 0.25
CA ARG A 140 5.90 -6.43 -0.82
C ARG A 140 6.82 -5.26 -1.12
N ASN A 141 7.01 -5.00 -2.42
CA ASN A 141 7.95 -4.01 -2.94
C ASN A 141 7.35 -3.20 -4.10
N PHE A 142 6.02 -3.03 -4.12
CA PHE A 142 5.34 -2.19 -5.11
C PHE A 142 5.87 -0.75 -5.11
N GLU A 143 5.86 -0.11 -6.28
CA GLU A 143 6.27 1.28 -6.45
C GLU A 143 5.49 2.22 -5.52
N GLY A 144 6.18 3.19 -4.92
CA GLY A 144 5.57 4.19 -4.03
C GLY A 144 5.07 3.64 -2.68
N ARG A 145 5.22 2.35 -2.39
CA ARG A 145 4.77 1.75 -1.14
C ARG A 145 5.70 2.02 0.04
N ILE A 146 7.01 1.90 -0.15
CA ILE A 146 7.98 1.89 0.96
C ILE A 146 8.32 3.30 1.42
N ASN A 147 8.63 4.19 0.48
CA ASN A 147 8.94 5.58 0.72
C ASN A 147 8.66 6.39 -0.57
N PRO A 148 8.14 7.62 -0.48
CA PRO A 148 7.82 8.43 -1.66
C PRO A 148 9.02 8.77 -2.56
N ASP A 149 10.22 8.86 -2.00
CA ASP A 149 11.46 9.19 -2.74
C ASP A 149 12.07 7.97 -3.45
N VAL A 150 11.60 6.76 -3.14
CA VAL A 150 12.21 5.50 -3.61
C VAL A 150 11.39 4.90 -4.75
N LYS A 151 12.02 4.77 -5.93
CA LYS A 151 11.42 4.16 -7.13
C LYS A 151 11.56 2.64 -7.16
N MET A 152 12.65 2.09 -6.61
CA MET A 152 12.97 0.66 -6.69
C MET A 152 13.08 0.03 -5.30
N ASN A 153 12.41 -1.09 -5.08
CA ASN A 153 12.36 -1.74 -3.77
C ASN A 153 12.72 -3.22 -3.92
N TYR A 154 13.65 -3.72 -3.11
CA TYR A 154 14.14 -5.09 -3.16
C TYR A 154 13.83 -5.83 -1.87
N LEU A 155 13.21 -7.00 -2.01
CA LEU A 155 12.99 -7.91 -0.90
C LEU A 155 14.21 -8.81 -0.75
N ALA A 156 14.79 -8.84 0.45
CA ALA A 156 15.99 -9.61 0.74
C ALA A 156 15.92 -10.25 2.13
N SER A 157 16.74 -11.25 2.40
CA SER A 157 16.88 -11.79 3.76
C SER A 157 17.52 -10.73 4.69
N PRO A 158 17.23 -10.74 6.00
CA PRO A 158 17.85 -9.83 6.96
C PRO A 158 19.38 -9.70 6.87
N PRO A 159 20.19 -10.77 6.65
CA PRO A 159 21.63 -10.62 6.45
C PRO A 159 22.00 -9.84 5.18
N LEU A 160 21.26 -10.02 4.09
CA LEU A 160 21.47 -9.26 2.85
C LEU A 160 21.08 -7.78 3.01
N VAL A 161 20.08 -7.47 3.84
CA VAL A 161 19.76 -6.06 4.16
C VAL A 161 20.98 -5.37 4.77
N ILE A 162 21.71 -6.02 5.68
CA ILE A 162 22.94 -5.49 6.25
C ILE A 162 24.05 -5.41 5.19
N ALA A 163 24.23 -6.45 4.38
CA ALA A 163 25.23 -6.45 3.31
C ALA A 163 25.06 -5.26 2.35
N TYR A 164 23.81 -4.96 1.95
CA TYR A 164 23.52 -3.81 1.11
C TYR A 164 23.61 -2.45 1.83
N ALA A 165 23.45 -2.40 3.16
CA ALA A 165 23.76 -1.20 3.93
C ALA A 165 25.26 -0.90 3.99
N LEU A 166 26.10 -1.95 4.04
CA LEU A 166 27.56 -1.84 3.96
C LEU A 166 28.01 -1.41 2.55
N ALA A 167 27.42 -2.00 1.50
CA ALA A 167 27.71 -1.64 0.11
C ALA A 167 27.20 -0.23 -0.25
N GLY A 168 25.98 0.11 0.19
CA GLY A 168 25.30 1.38 -0.06
C GLY A 168 24.71 1.55 -1.47
N THR A 169 24.74 0.50 -2.30
CA THR A 169 24.21 0.49 -3.67
C THR A 169 23.77 -0.92 -4.06
N MET A 170 22.72 -1.01 -4.86
CA MET A 170 22.30 -2.26 -5.52
C MET A 170 23.21 -2.64 -6.67
N ASP A 171 23.95 -1.68 -7.24
CA ASP A 171 25.02 -1.96 -8.20
C ASP A 171 26.31 -2.31 -7.47
N PHE A 172 26.35 -3.54 -6.96
CA PHE A 172 27.50 -4.06 -6.23
C PHE A 172 27.66 -5.55 -6.53
N ASP A 173 28.86 -5.96 -6.93
CA ASP A 173 29.21 -7.36 -7.10
C ASP A 173 29.95 -7.88 -5.87
N PHE A 174 29.23 -8.58 -4.99
CA PHE A 174 29.80 -9.15 -3.76
C PHE A 174 30.90 -10.20 -3.99
N GLN A 175 31.04 -10.76 -5.19
CA GLN A 175 32.08 -11.72 -5.50
C GLN A 175 33.43 -11.04 -5.77
N THR A 176 33.40 -9.90 -6.46
CA THR A 176 34.59 -9.23 -7.00
C THR A 176 34.93 -7.90 -6.34
N GLN A 177 33.97 -7.24 -5.68
CA GLN A 177 34.16 -5.94 -5.04
C GLN A 177 34.25 -6.07 -3.51
N PRO A 178 35.24 -5.43 -2.86
CA PRO A 178 35.35 -5.41 -1.41
C PRO A 178 34.35 -4.43 -0.80
N LEU A 179 33.77 -4.78 0.35
CA LEU A 179 32.88 -3.92 1.15
C LEU A 179 33.65 -2.78 1.81
N GLY A 180 34.94 -2.99 2.05
CA GLY A 180 35.88 -2.04 2.63
C GLY A 180 37.22 -2.69 2.89
N GLN A 181 38.03 -2.03 3.71
CA GLN A 181 39.31 -2.54 4.19
C GLN A 181 39.25 -2.72 5.70
N ASP A 182 39.93 -3.77 6.20
CA ASP A 182 40.10 -3.95 7.63
C ASP A 182 41.18 -3.03 8.21
N LYS A 183 41.41 -3.16 9.52
CA LYS A 183 42.40 -2.35 10.26
C LYS A 183 43.83 -2.50 9.75
N ASP A 184 44.13 -3.58 9.03
CA ASP A 184 45.43 -3.87 8.43
C ASP A 184 45.49 -3.47 6.95
N GLY A 185 44.43 -2.84 6.42
CA GLY A 185 44.31 -2.42 5.03
C GLY A 185 43.93 -3.55 4.07
N LYS A 186 43.56 -4.73 4.56
CA LYS A 186 43.18 -5.86 3.71
C LYS A 186 41.74 -5.71 3.25
N ASN A 187 41.51 -5.92 1.96
CA ASN A 187 40.17 -5.96 1.37
C ASN A 187 39.29 -7.02 2.05
N VAL A 188 38.10 -6.60 2.51
CA VAL A 188 37.09 -7.44 3.13
C VAL A 188 35.93 -7.64 2.15
N PHE A 189 35.63 -8.87 1.81
CA PHE A 189 34.53 -9.27 0.94
C PHE A 189 33.36 -9.81 1.77
N LEU A 190 32.17 -9.91 1.15
CA LEU A 190 31.00 -10.48 1.83
C LEU A 190 31.26 -11.90 2.37
N ARG A 191 31.98 -12.73 1.59
CA ARG A 191 32.38 -14.09 1.99
C ARG A 191 33.25 -14.14 3.24
N ASP A 192 33.95 -13.06 3.59
CA ASP A 192 34.84 -13.00 4.74
C ASP A 192 34.08 -12.72 6.05
N ILE A 193 32.83 -12.23 5.94
CA ILE A 193 31.99 -11.82 7.08
C ILE A 193 30.67 -12.60 7.16
N TRP A 194 30.32 -13.38 6.15
CA TRP A 194 29.10 -14.18 6.14
C TRP A 194 29.17 -15.26 7.22
N PRO A 195 28.18 -15.35 8.14
CA PRO A 195 28.22 -16.31 9.23
C PRO A 195 28.07 -17.75 8.70
N SER A 196 28.74 -18.70 9.34
CA SER A 196 28.53 -20.11 9.02
C SER A 196 27.19 -20.59 9.58
N GLN A 197 26.61 -21.63 8.96
CA GLN A 197 25.39 -22.26 9.48
C GLN A 197 25.57 -22.78 10.91
N GLN A 198 26.79 -23.23 11.25
CA GLN A 198 27.14 -23.70 12.58
C GLN A 198 27.09 -22.56 13.60
N ASP A 199 27.69 -21.41 13.31
CA ASP A 199 27.66 -20.23 14.20
C ASP A 199 26.22 -19.77 14.49
N VAL A 200 25.37 -19.77 13.46
CA VAL A 200 23.95 -19.42 13.60
C VAL A 200 23.23 -20.42 14.50
N SER A 201 23.44 -21.72 14.27
CA SER A 201 22.80 -22.80 15.04
C SER A 201 23.23 -22.79 16.51
N ASP A 202 24.53 -22.61 16.76
CA ASP A 202 25.08 -22.55 18.13
C ASP A 202 24.56 -21.31 18.87
N THR A 203 24.45 -20.18 18.17
CA THR A 203 23.88 -18.94 18.75
C THR A 203 22.40 -19.11 19.08
N ILE A 204 21.61 -19.75 18.21
CA ILE A 204 20.20 -20.07 18.48
C ILE A 204 20.09 -20.92 19.74
N ALA A 205 20.86 -22.02 19.82
CA ALA A 205 20.83 -22.94 20.94
C ALA A 205 21.22 -22.28 22.27
N ALA A 206 22.16 -21.33 22.24
CA ALA A 206 22.61 -20.60 23.42
C ALA A 206 21.66 -19.46 23.84
N ALA A 207 21.01 -18.79 22.88
CA ALA A 207 20.29 -17.56 23.11
C ALA A 207 18.78 -17.71 23.25
N ILE A 208 18.16 -18.78 22.74
CA ILE A 208 16.70 -18.92 22.71
C ILE A 208 16.24 -20.02 23.67
N ASN A 209 15.32 -19.69 24.57
CA ASN A 209 14.67 -20.67 25.44
C ASN A 209 13.18 -20.38 25.65
N GLN A 210 12.47 -21.37 26.20
CA GLN A 210 11.01 -21.30 26.42
C GLN A 210 10.61 -20.17 27.37
N GLU A 211 11.42 -19.89 28.39
CA GLU A 211 11.12 -18.88 29.43
C GLU A 211 10.96 -17.48 28.84
N MET A 212 11.73 -17.14 27.80
CA MET A 212 11.58 -15.88 27.06
C MET A 212 10.18 -15.71 26.51
N PHE A 213 9.62 -16.75 25.89
CA PHE A 213 8.26 -16.70 25.33
C PHE A 213 7.23 -16.58 26.45
N THR A 214 7.30 -17.42 27.47
CA THR A 214 6.36 -17.37 28.61
C THR A 214 6.33 -15.99 29.26
N ARG A 215 7.50 -15.38 29.47
CA ARG A 215 7.62 -14.05 30.08
C ARG A 215 7.02 -12.95 29.20
N ASN A 216 7.38 -12.89 27.92
CA ASN A 216 6.93 -11.81 27.03
C ASN A 216 5.43 -11.86 26.75
N TYR A 217 4.83 -13.05 26.67
CA TYR A 217 3.40 -13.19 26.37
C TYR A 217 2.49 -13.10 27.61
N ALA A 218 3.03 -13.24 28.83
CA ALA A 218 2.24 -13.14 30.06
C ALA A 218 1.54 -11.77 30.22
N ASP A 219 2.21 -10.69 29.82
CA ASP A 219 1.76 -9.32 30.05
C ASP A 219 1.41 -8.55 28.74
N VAL A 220 1.19 -9.25 27.62
CA VAL A 220 0.99 -8.60 26.30
C VAL A 220 -0.18 -7.60 26.27
N PHE A 221 -1.22 -7.82 27.08
CA PHE A 221 -2.38 -6.92 27.18
C PHE A 221 -2.23 -5.82 28.23
N LYS A 222 -1.20 -5.91 29.10
CA LYS A 222 -0.99 -4.97 30.20
C LYS A 222 -0.59 -3.59 29.71
N GLY A 223 0.10 -3.52 28.56
CA GLY A 223 0.60 -2.29 27.95
C GLY A 223 1.61 -1.52 28.81
N ASP A 224 2.00 -0.32 28.37
CA ASP A 224 2.79 0.61 29.17
C ASP A 224 1.89 1.53 30.02
N ASP A 225 2.50 2.45 30.78
CA ASP A 225 1.74 3.42 31.59
C ASP A 225 0.86 4.33 30.72
N ARG A 226 1.27 4.63 29.48
CA ARG A 226 0.46 5.44 28.57
C ARG A 226 -0.82 4.71 28.19
N TRP A 227 -0.71 3.42 27.83
CA TRP A 227 -1.87 2.58 27.50
C TRP A 227 -2.86 2.45 28.67
N ARG A 228 -2.35 2.15 29.87
CA ARG A 228 -3.21 1.97 31.07
C ARG A 228 -3.90 3.25 31.52
N ASN A 229 -3.31 4.40 31.24
CA ASN A 229 -3.85 5.71 31.65
C ASN A 229 -4.71 6.37 30.54
N LEU A 230 -5.01 5.68 29.44
CA LEU A 230 -5.96 6.20 28.46
C LEU A 230 -7.37 6.25 29.06
N PRO A 231 -8.06 7.40 29.04
CA PRO A 231 -9.43 7.48 29.52
C PRO A 231 -10.33 6.61 28.65
N THR A 232 -11.04 5.66 29.27
CA THR A 232 -11.97 4.76 28.60
C THR A 232 -13.41 5.14 28.97
N PRO A 233 -14.23 5.62 28.02
CA PRO A 233 -15.63 5.94 28.30
C PRO A 233 -16.43 4.67 28.64
N SER A 234 -17.42 4.80 29.50
CA SER A 234 -18.33 3.71 29.88
C SER A 234 -19.57 3.69 28.99
N GLY A 235 -19.99 2.52 28.51
CA GLY A 235 -21.25 2.35 27.76
C GLY A 235 -21.17 1.31 26.65
N ASN A 236 -22.31 1.04 26.01
CA ASN A 236 -22.41 0.07 24.90
C ASN A 236 -22.40 0.73 23.51
N THR A 237 -22.50 2.05 23.43
CA THR A 237 -22.55 2.81 22.19
C THR A 237 -21.42 3.82 22.12
N PHE A 238 -20.81 3.99 20.95
CA PHE A 238 -19.73 4.94 20.74
C PHE A 238 -20.28 6.37 20.63
N GLU A 239 -19.77 7.28 21.48
CA GLU A 239 -20.07 8.71 21.43
C GLU A 239 -19.24 9.37 20.32
N TRP A 240 -19.92 9.82 19.26
CA TRP A 240 -19.26 10.45 18.12
C TRP A 240 -18.94 11.91 18.42
N ASP A 241 -17.67 12.25 18.52
CA ASP A 241 -17.22 13.64 18.55
C ASP A 241 -17.26 14.23 17.12
N PRO A 242 -18.09 15.25 16.84
CA PRO A 242 -18.15 15.87 15.53
C PRO A 242 -16.84 16.55 15.13
N ASN A 243 -15.97 16.95 16.07
CA ASN A 243 -14.69 17.59 15.76
C ASN A 243 -13.55 16.60 15.53
N SER A 244 -13.78 15.30 15.76
CA SER A 244 -12.75 14.28 15.56
C SER A 244 -12.34 14.18 14.09
N THR A 245 -11.06 14.37 13.83
CA THR A 245 -10.46 14.16 12.50
C THR A 245 -9.92 12.74 12.31
N TYR A 246 -10.06 11.86 13.32
CA TYR A 246 -9.61 10.46 13.29
C TYR A 246 -10.75 9.44 13.21
N VAL A 247 -11.86 9.68 13.91
CA VAL A 247 -12.99 8.75 14.02
C VAL A 247 -14.28 9.51 13.76
N ARG A 248 -14.97 9.22 12.64
CA ARG A 248 -16.24 9.86 12.26
C ARG A 248 -17.30 8.83 11.90
N LYS A 249 -18.55 9.13 12.25
CA LYS A 249 -19.69 8.26 11.97
C LYS A 249 -19.85 8.09 10.46
N PRO A 250 -19.68 6.88 9.90
CA PRO A 250 -19.77 6.71 8.46
C PRO A 250 -21.23 6.68 7.97
N PRO A 251 -21.49 7.09 6.71
CA PRO A 251 -22.84 7.23 6.17
C PRO A 251 -23.47 5.89 5.70
N TYR A 252 -22.83 4.74 5.95
CA TYR A 252 -23.22 3.44 5.37
C TYR A 252 -24.66 2.99 5.65
N PHE A 253 -25.26 3.51 6.72
CA PHE A 253 -26.59 3.14 7.19
C PHE A 253 -27.59 4.31 7.12
N GLU A 254 -27.19 5.47 6.57
CA GLU A 254 -28.09 6.61 6.44
C GLU A 254 -29.23 6.30 5.48
N GLY A 255 -30.47 6.58 5.89
CA GLY A 255 -31.66 6.26 5.11
C GLY A 255 -31.95 4.77 4.94
N MET A 256 -31.21 3.87 5.61
CA MET A 256 -31.39 2.43 5.45
C MET A 256 -32.74 1.94 5.99
N THR A 257 -33.51 1.27 5.13
CA THR A 257 -34.80 0.66 5.45
C THR A 257 -34.64 -0.81 5.92
N ALA A 258 -35.63 -1.29 6.69
CA ALA A 258 -35.64 -2.65 7.24
C ALA A 258 -35.73 -3.73 6.15
N LYS A 259 -36.32 -3.43 5.00
CA LYS A 259 -36.33 -4.29 3.81
C LYS A 259 -35.36 -3.72 2.77
N PRO A 260 -34.59 -4.55 2.05
CA PRO A 260 -33.74 -4.04 0.98
C PRO A 260 -34.57 -3.44 -0.15
N GLU A 261 -34.07 -2.35 -0.73
CA GLU A 261 -34.57 -1.86 -2.01
C GLU A 261 -34.25 -2.89 -3.11
N PRO A 262 -35.12 -3.03 -4.13
CA PRO A 262 -34.85 -3.90 -5.26
C PRO A 262 -33.55 -3.52 -5.97
N VAL A 263 -32.81 -4.51 -6.42
CA VAL A 263 -31.63 -4.31 -7.25
C VAL A 263 -32.07 -3.73 -8.59
N GLY A 264 -31.55 -2.55 -8.94
CA GLY A 264 -31.81 -1.87 -10.21
C GLY A 264 -30.66 -2.03 -11.21
N ASN A 265 -31.00 -1.85 -12.48
CA ASN A 265 -30.02 -1.64 -13.55
C ASN A 265 -29.28 -0.30 -13.37
N ILE A 266 -28.12 -0.16 -14.01
CA ILE A 266 -27.32 1.07 -13.96
C ILE A 266 -27.51 1.78 -15.30
N SER A 267 -27.97 3.04 -15.28
CA SER A 267 -28.20 3.81 -16.50
C SER A 267 -27.51 5.15 -16.47
N GLY A 268 -27.04 5.60 -17.64
CA GLY A 268 -26.41 6.90 -17.80
C GLY A 268 -25.07 7.06 -17.07
N ALA A 269 -24.35 5.97 -16.81
CA ALA A 269 -23.11 6.02 -16.03
C ALA A 269 -21.93 6.61 -16.81
N ARG A 270 -21.00 7.26 -16.11
CA ARG A 270 -19.76 7.81 -16.69
C ARG A 270 -18.52 7.13 -16.12
N VAL A 271 -17.43 7.12 -16.88
CA VAL A 271 -16.16 6.55 -16.42
C VAL A 271 -15.48 7.52 -15.47
N LEU A 272 -15.24 7.08 -14.23
CA LEU A 272 -14.44 7.83 -13.26
C LEU A 272 -12.94 7.62 -13.49
N ALA A 273 -12.54 6.40 -13.85
CA ALA A 273 -11.15 6.05 -14.15
C ALA A 273 -11.06 4.90 -15.15
N LEU A 274 -10.13 5.02 -16.10
CA LEU A 274 -9.74 3.96 -17.03
C LEU A 274 -8.32 3.52 -16.69
N LEU A 275 -8.19 2.35 -16.09
CA LEU A 275 -6.93 1.89 -15.50
C LEU A 275 -6.38 0.65 -16.22
N GLY A 276 -5.06 0.52 -16.21
CA GLY A 276 -4.36 -0.61 -16.83
C GLY A 276 -4.28 -1.85 -15.95
N ASP A 277 -3.27 -2.68 -16.23
CA ASP A 277 -3.00 -3.94 -15.51
C ASP A 277 -2.42 -3.72 -14.11
N SER A 278 -2.60 -4.72 -13.24
CA SER A 278 -2.01 -4.87 -11.92
C SER A 278 -2.20 -3.66 -11.00
N VAL A 279 -3.36 -3.00 -11.11
CA VAL A 279 -3.78 -1.93 -10.20
C VAL A 279 -3.94 -2.50 -8.78
N THR A 280 -2.93 -2.30 -7.94
CA THR A 280 -2.99 -2.71 -6.54
C THR A 280 -4.02 -1.92 -5.71
N THR A 281 -4.43 -2.49 -4.59
CA THR A 281 -5.21 -1.80 -3.54
C THR A 281 -4.47 -0.63 -2.89
N ASP A 282 -3.14 -0.52 -3.01
CA ASP A 282 -2.39 0.68 -2.62
C ASP A 282 -2.61 1.83 -3.62
N HIS A 283 -2.88 1.54 -4.90
CA HIS A 283 -3.31 2.55 -5.86
C HIS A 283 -4.74 3.04 -5.59
N ILE A 284 -5.65 2.11 -5.28
CA ILE A 284 -7.07 2.39 -5.03
C ILE A 284 -7.28 3.10 -3.67
N SER A 285 -6.56 2.70 -2.63
CA SER A 285 -6.70 3.29 -1.29
C SER A 285 -5.33 3.32 -0.63
N PRO A 286 -4.49 4.35 -0.88
CA PRO A 286 -3.15 4.46 -0.31
C PRO A 286 -3.18 4.46 1.24
N ALA A 287 -2.10 4.01 1.87
CA ALA A 287 -1.96 4.00 3.33
C ALA A 287 -0.88 4.96 3.84
N GLY A 288 -0.03 5.48 2.94
CA GLY A 288 1.11 6.32 3.27
C GLY A 288 0.75 7.78 3.60
N ALA A 289 1.75 8.65 3.50
CA ALA A 289 1.64 10.06 3.83
C ALA A 289 0.60 10.80 2.96
N ILE A 290 -0.08 11.78 3.57
CA ILE A 290 -1.02 12.67 2.88
C ILE A 290 -0.24 13.87 2.36
N LYS A 291 -0.18 14.05 1.03
CA LYS A 291 0.57 15.14 0.40
C LYS A 291 -0.19 16.47 0.52
N PRO A 292 0.46 17.59 0.88
CA PRO A 292 -0.14 18.92 0.83
C PRO A 292 -0.72 19.26 -0.55
N GLY A 293 -1.81 20.03 -0.57
CA GLY A 293 -2.49 20.43 -1.81
C GLY A 293 -3.41 19.36 -2.43
N THR A 294 -3.52 18.18 -1.81
CA THR A 294 -4.52 17.17 -2.20
C THR A 294 -5.88 17.44 -1.54
N PRO A 295 -7.00 16.86 -2.05
CA PRO A 295 -8.30 17.00 -1.41
C PRO A 295 -8.32 16.61 0.07
N ALA A 296 -7.64 15.51 0.43
CA ALA A 296 -7.54 15.06 1.82
C ALA A 296 -6.78 16.06 2.71
N ALA A 297 -5.68 16.65 2.20
CA ALA A 297 -4.94 17.68 2.92
C ALA A 297 -5.79 18.96 3.11
N ARG A 298 -6.51 19.41 2.06
CA ARG A 298 -7.41 20.57 2.16
C ARG A 298 -8.46 20.37 3.24
N TYR A 299 -9.09 19.20 3.30
CA TYR A 299 -10.04 18.86 4.36
C TYR A 299 -9.41 18.94 5.76
N LEU A 300 -8.19 18.44 5.93
CA LEU A 300 -7.48 18.50 7.21
C LEU A 300 -7.10 19.95 7.59
N ASP A 301 -6.65 20.75 6.62
CA ASP A 301 -6.36 22.19 6.80
C ASP A 301 -7.61 22.95 7.25
N GLU A 302 -8.74 22.73 6.58
CA GLU A 302 -10.04 23.35 6.89
C GLU A 302 -10.54 22.98 8.30
N HIS A 303 -10.08 21.85 8.85
CA HIS A 303 -10.39 21.40 10.22
C HIS A 303 -9.27 21.73 11.22
N GLY A 304 -8.34 22.62 10.87
CA GLY A 304 -7.30 23.12 11.77
C GLY A 304 -6.21 22.11 12.11
N VAL A 305 -5.98 21.10 11.28
CA VAL A 305 -4.90 20.12 11.49
C VAL A 305 -3.61 20.64 10.85
N ASP A 306 -2.58 20.83 11.66
CA ASP A 306 -1.26 21.21 11.18
C ASP A 306 -0.66 20.13 10.24
N ARG A 307 0.13 20.56 9.25
CA ARG A 307 0.75 19.65 8.26
C ARG A 307 1.55 18.50 8.87
N LYS A 308 2.28 18.75 9.96
CA LYS A 308 3.04 17.73 10.69
C LYS A 308 2.12 16.65 11.30
N ASP A 309 0.86 16.99 11.54
CA ASP A 309 -0.14 16.16 12.19
C ASP A 309 -1.14 15.56 11.20
N TYR A 310 -0.97 15.78 9.89
CA TYR A 310 -1.74 15.07 8.86
C TYR A 310 -1.69 13.55 9.06
N ASN A 311 -0.54 13.04 9.49
CA ASN A 311 -0.27 11.62 9.67
C ASN A 311 -0.41 10.88 8.32
N SER A 312 -0.78 9.59 8.34
CA SER A 312 -0.95 8.78 7.13
C SER A 312 -2.41 8.47 6.84
N PHE A 313 -2.75 8.14 5.59
CA PHE A 313 -4.08 7.61 5.27
C PHE A 313 -4.42 6.37 6.10
N GLY A 314 -3.43 5.52 6.41
CA GLY A 314 -3.62 4.37 7.30
C GLY A 314 -4.12 4.76 8.70
N SER A 315 -3.60 5.85 9.27
CA SER A 315 -4.05 6.37 10.57
C SER A 315 -5.45 6.99 10.52
N ARG A 316 -5.88 7.46 9.35
CA ARG A 316 -7.16 8.17 9.14
C ARG A 316 -8.31 7.24 8.74
N ARG A 317 -8.12 5.92 8.80
CA ARG A 317 -9.13 4.91 8.42
C ARG A 317 -10.45 4.96 9.18
N GLY A 318 -10.47 5.56 10.37
CA GLY A 318 -11.69 5.81 11.13
C GLY A 318 -12.50 7.01 10.65
N ASN A 319 -11.93 7.84 9.75
CA ASN A 319 -12.56 9.05 9.23
C ASN A 319 -12.85 8.89 7.74
N HIS A 320 -14.11 8.64 7.41
CA HIS A 320 -14.52 8.45 6.03
C HIS A 320 -14.28 9.69 5.15
N GLU A 321 -14.34 10.90 5.69
CA GLU A 321 -14.11 12.13 4.92
C GLU A 321 -12.70 12.18 4.33
N VAL A 322 -11.70 11.79 5.12
CA VAL A 322 -10.31 11.72 4.66
C VAL A 322 -10.12 10.56 3.68
N MET A 323 -10.70 9.40 3.99
CA MET A 323 -10.47 8.20 3.21
C MET A 323 -11.15 8.24 1.83
N ILE A 324 -12.32 8.86 1.71
CA ILE A 324 -12.98 9.08 0.40
C ILE A 324 -12.10 9.98 -0.46
N ARG A 325 -11.60 11.09 0.11
CA ARG A 325 -10.65 12.01 -0.55
C ARG A 325 -9.32 11.36 -0.91
N GLY A 326 -8.92 10.32 -0.17
CA GLY A 326 -7.74 9.51 -0.43
C GLY A 326 -7.96 8.39 -1.46
N THR A 327 -9.20 8.11 -1.86
CA THR A 327 -9.49 7.01 -2.78
C THR A 327 -9.02 7.36 -4.19
N PHE A 328 -8.25 6.45 -4.79
CA PHE A 328 -7.48 6.65 -6.01
C PHE A 328 -6.47 7.81 -5.94
N ALA A 329 -6.08 8.27 -4.75
CA ALA A 329 -5.15 9.40 -4.58
C ALA A 329 -3.66 9.03 -4.62
N ASN A 330 -3.33 7.80 -5.00
CA ASN A 330 -1.93 7.36 -5.04
C ASN A 330 -1.14 8.15 -6.09
N ILE A 331 0.04 8.64 -5.70
CA ILE A 331 0.92 9.47 -6.55
C ILE A 331 1.42 8.75 -7.82
N ARG A 332 1.36 7.41 -7.86
CA ARG A 332 1.76 6.54 -8.98
C ARG A 332 0.59 5.99 -9.78
N LEU A 333 -0.65 6.34 -9.44
CA LEU A 333 -1.80 5.92 -10.24
C LEU A 333 -1.68 6.51 -11.65
N ARG A 334 -1.85 5.66 -12.67
CA ARG A 334 -1.88 6.06 -14.09
C ARG A 334 -3.28 5.85 -14.63
N ASN A 335 -3.99 6.94 -14.87
CA ASN A 335 -5.32 6.94 -15.45
C ASN A 335 -5.22 7.24 -16.95
N GLN A 336 -5.65 6.29 -17.79
CA GLN A 336 -5.54 6.36 -19.25
C GLN A 336 -6.50 7.39 -19.87
N LEU A 337 -7.38 8.00 -19.09
CA LEU A 337 -8.14 9.18 -19.52
C LEU A 337 -7.24 10.42 -19.69
N LEU A 338 -6.04 10.42 -19.12
CA LEU A 338 -5.10 11.55 -19.16
C LEU A 338 -3.82 11.16 -19.91
N ASP A 339 -3.21 12.15 -20.54
CA ASP A 339 -1.98 11.98 -21.32
C ASP A 339 -0.75 12.01 -20.41
N ASP A 340 -0.22 10.83 -20.07
CA ASP A 340 1.00 10.62 -19.27
C ASP A 340 1.01 11.34 -17.90
N VAL A 341 -0.16 11.42 -17.25
CA VAL A 341 -0.28 11.98 -15.90
C VAL A 341 -0.16 10.88 -14.84
N SER A 342 0.64 11.13 -13.79
CA SER A 342 0.75 10.28 -12.60
C SER A 342 0.10 10.95 -11.40
N GLY A 343 -0.74 10.21 -10.68
CA GLY A 343 -1.41 10.69 -9.47
C GLY A 343 -2.92 10.45 -9.50
N GLY A 344 -3.60 10.91 -8.44
CA GLY A 344 -5.04 10.76 -8.28
C GLY A 344 -5.88 11.72 -9.11
N TYR A 345 -5.68 11.69 -10.42
CA TYR A 345 -6.31 12.59 -11.38
C TYR A 345 -7.21 11.83 -12.37
N THR A 346 -8.21 12.54 -12.90
CA THR A 346 -9.10 12.05 -13.96
C THR A 346 -9.56 13.21 -14.86
N ARG A 347 -10.36 12.90 -15.89
CA ARG A 347 -11.13 13.89 -16.65
C ARG A 347 -12.51 14.05 -16.05
N ASP A 348 -12.90 15.30 -15.78
CA ASP A 348 -14.25 15.62 -15.32
C ASP A 348 -15.16 15.97 -16.51
N PHE A 349 -15.85 14.96 -17.04
CA PHE A 349 -16.76 15.14 -18.17
C PHE A 349 -18.08 15.82 -17.82
N THR A 350 -18.30 16.24 -16.56
CA THR A 350 -19.41 17.14 -16.22
C THR A 350 -19.12 18.58 -16.63
N GLN A 351 -17.85 18.91 -16.84
CA GLN A 351 -17.40 20.25 -17.22
C GLN A 351 -17.10 20.32 -18.72
N PRO A 352 -17.31 21.48 -19.37
CA PRO A 352 -16.97 21.67 -20.78
C PRO A 352 -15.51 21.30 -21.07
N GLY A 353 -15.31 20.42 -22.06
CA GLY A 353 -13.98 19.99 -22.49
C GLY A 353 -13.31 18.92 -21.62
N GLY A 354 -13.96 18.43 -20.55
CA GLY A 354 -13.40 17.36 -19.72
C GLY A 354 -12.03 17.70 -19.10
N PRO A 355 -11.91 18.81 -18.34
CA PRO A 355 -10.65 19.23 -17.74
C PRO A 355 -10.12 18.18 -16.77
N GLN A 356 -8.80 18.18 -16.56
CA GLN A 356 -8.16 17.39 -15.53
C GLN A 356 -8.61 17.88 -14.14
N ALA A 357 -9.03 16.95 -13.28
CA ALA A 357 -9.40 17.21 -11.90
C ALA A 357 -8.87 16.11 -10.97
N PHE A 358 -8.85 16.37 -9.66
CA PHE A 358 -8.70 15.28 -8.69
C PHE A 358 -9.90 14.35 -8.77
N ILE A 359 -9.67 13.04 -8.63
CA ILE A 359 -10.74 12.04 -8.69
C ILE A 359 -11.87 12.34 -7.71
N TYR A 360 -11.54 12.76 -6.48
CA TYR A 360 -12.54 13.15 -5.50
C TYR A 360 -13.40 14.33 -5.97
N ASP A 361 -12.77 15.38 -6.48
CA ASP A 361 -13.47 16.61 -6.91
C ASP A 361 -14.41 16.31 -8.10
N ALA A 362 -13.94 15.54 -9.08
CA ALA A 362 -14.77 15.08 -10.20
C ALA A 362 -15.95 14.23 -9.71
N ALA A 363 -15.72 13.30 -8.80
CA ALA A 363 -16.77 12.46 -8.22
C ALA A 363 -17.85 13.30 -7.49
N GLN A 364 -17.48 14.39 -6.81
CA GLN A 364 -18.47 15.30 -6.22
C GLN A 364 -19.34 15.99 -7.28
N ASN A 365 -18.76 16.40 -8.41
CA ASN A 365 -19.52 17.02 -9.50
C ASN A 365 -20.51 16.04 -10.14
N TYR A 366 -20.12 14.77 -10.34
CA TYR A 366 -21.04 13.73 -10.77
C TYR A 366 -22.14 13.45 -9.75
N ALA A 367 -21.80 13.40 -8.46
CA ALA A 367 -22.76 13.17 -7.39
C ALA A 367 -23.84 14.29 -7.33
N ALA A 368 -23.43 15.56 -7.51
CA ALA A 368 -24.36 16.70 -7.56
C ALA A 368 -25.37 16.63 -8.72
N GLN A 369 -25.06 15.87 -9.77
CA GLN A 369 -25.92 15.65 -10.93
C GLN A 369 -26.60 14.27 -10.92
N HIS A 370 -26.41 13.49 -9.84
CA HIS A 370 -26.92 12.13 -9.70
C HIS A 370 -26.46 11.17 -10.82
N ILE A 371 -25.26 11.37 -11.34
CA ILE A 371 -24.68 10.54 -12.39
C ILE A 371 -23.96 9.35 -11.74
N PRO A 372 -24.35 8.09 -12.02
CA PRO A 372 -23.62 6.93 -11.52
C PRO A 372 -22.26 6.80 -12.20
N LEU A 373 -21.30 6.19 -11.52
CA LEU A 373 -19.94 6.04 -12.04
C LEU A 373 -19.55 4.58 -12.26
N VAL A 374 -18.64 4.37 -13.21
CA VAL A 374 -17.96 3.09 -13.43
C VAL A 374 -16.44 3.28 -13.42
N VAL A 375 -15.72 2.23 -13.06
CA VAL A 375 -14.26 2.16 -13.19
C VAL A 375 -13.89 1.01 -14.10
N PHE A 376 -12.96 1.25 -15.02
CA PHE A 376 -12.34 0.20 -15.82
C PHE A 376 -10.98 -0.20 -15.26
N GLY A 377 -10.67 -1.49 -15.29
CA GLY A 377 -9.35 -2.04 -14.96
C GLY A 377 -8.86 -3.05 -15.98
N GLY A 378 -7.55 -3.23 -16.06
CA GLY A 378 -6.94 -4.33 -16.80
C GLY A 378 -6.98 -5.64 -16.01
N LYS A 379 -5.90 -6.41 -16.11
CA LYS A 379 -5.71 -7.69 -15.39
C LYS A 379 -5.33 -7.45 -13.93
N GLU A 380 -5.65 -8.40 -13.07
CA GLU A 380 -5.25 -8.43 -11.65
C GLU A 380 -5.71 -7.19 -10.87
N TYR A 381 -6.89 -6.64 -11.22
CA TYR A 381 -7.42 -5.46 -10.59
C TYR A 381 -7.68 -5.71 -9.10
N GLY A 382 -7.10 -4.88 -8.24
CA GLY A 382 -7.22 -4.96 -6.79
C GLY A 382 -6.19 -5.84 -6.10
N SER A 383 -5.01 -6.04 -6.68
CA SER A 383 -3.95 -6.87 -6.08
C SER A 383 -3.39 -6.31 -4.77
N GLY A 384 -2.76 -7.18 -3.97
CA GLY A 384 -2.05 -6.78 -2.75
C GLY A 384 -2.86 -6.86 -1.45
N SER A 385 -3.09 -5.72 -0.80
CA SER A 385 -3.61 -5.64 0.58
C SER A 385 -5.11 -5.92 0.68
N SER A 386 -5.54 -6.59 1.76
CA SER A 386 -6.96 -6.87 2.03
C SER A 386 -7.79 -5.67 2.49
N ARG A 387 -7.35 -4.42 2.24
CA ARG A 387 -7.98 -3.21 2.80
C ARG A 387 -9.37 -3.02 2.19
N ASP A 388 -10.40 -3.03 3.03
CA ASP A 388 -11.79 -2.82 2.63
C ASP A 388 -12.07 -1.38 2.16
N TRP A 389 -11.26 -0.41 2.58
CA TRP A 389 -11.30 0.97 2.10
C TRP A 389 -11.12 1.11 0.59
N ALA A 390 -10.47 0.15 -0.08
CA ALA A 390 -10.44 0.11 -1.54
C ALA A 390 -11.84 -0.11 -2.17
N ALA A 391 -12.76 -0.77 -1.47
CA ALA A 391 -14.15 -0.93 -1.90
C ALA A 391 -15.07 0.15 -1.30
N LYS A 392 -14.92 0.48 -0.01
CA LYS A 392 -15.70 1.55 0.65
C LYS A 392 -15.50 2.89 -0.05
N GLY A 393 -14.25 3.25 -0.33
CA GLY A 393 -13.91 4.47 -1.06
C GLY A 393 -14.54 4.49 -2.46
N THR A 394 -14.41 3.38 -3.20
CA THR A 394 -14.99 3.21 -4.54
C THR A 394 -16.51 3.46 -4.51
N LEU A 395 -17.24 2.82 -3.60
CA LEU A 395 -18.68 3.06 -3.42
C LEU A 395 -18.99 4.52 -3.08
N LEU A 396 -18.28 5.10 -2.10
CA LEU A 396 -18.54 6.44 -1.59
C LEU A 396 -18.17 7.55 -2.59
N LEU A 397 -17.35 7.25 -3.60
CA LEU A 397 -17.15 8.13 -4.76
C LEU A 397 -18.31 8.05 -5.76
N GLY A 398 -19.30 7.18 -5.57
CA GLY A 398 -20.45 7.01 -6.46
C GLY A 398 -20.27 5.91 -7.52
N VAL A 399 -19.20 5.11 -7.45
CA VAL A 399 -18.97 4.01 -8.39
C VAL A 399 -19.94 2.87 -8.10
N ARG A 400 -20.69 2.46 -9.12
CA ARG A 400 -21.70 1.40 -9.05
C ARG A 400 -21.22 0.09 -9.65
N ALA A 401 -20.33 0.13 -10.64
CA ALA A 401 -19.71 -1.05 -11.23
C ALA A 401 -18.20 -0.85 -11.45
N VAL A 402 -17.45 -1.93 -11.32
CA VAL A 402 -16.07 -2.02 -11.80
C VAL A 402 -16.04 -3.07 -12.89
N ILE A 403 -15.55 -2.71 -14.08
CA ILE A 403 -15.42 -3.62 -15.22
C ILE A 403 -13.93 -3.87 -15.48
N ALA A 404 -13.45 -5.10 -15.32
CA ALA A 404 -12.02 -5.42 -15.46
C ALA A 404 -11.75 -6.66 -16.32
N GLU A 405 -10.53 -6.83 -16.80
CA GLU A 405 -10.15 -8.09 -17.48
C GLU A 405 -10.05 -9.25 -16.49
N SER A 406 -9.55 -9.00 -15.29
CA SER A 406 -9.60 -9.94 -14.18
C SER A 406 -9.48 -9.24 -12.83
N PHE A 407 -9.95 -9.90 -11.76
CA PHE A 407 -9.90 -9.39 -10.40
C PHE A 407 -9.05 -10.26 -9.50
N GLU A 408 -8.40 -9.61 -8.54
CA GLU A 408 -7.85 -10.30 -7.39
C GLU A 408 -8.91 -10.67 -6.36
N ARG A 409 -8.78 -11.89 -5.80
CA ARG A 409 -9.87 -12.60 -5.11
C ARG A 409 -10.48 -11.78 -3.96
N ILE A 410 -9.62 -11.20 -3.11
CA ILE A 410 -10.07 -10.46 -1.92
C ILE A 410 -10.76 -9.15 -2.32
N HIS A 411 -10.21 -8.44 -3.30
CA HIS A 411 -10.78 -7.16 -3.71
C HIS A 411 -12.14 -7.33 -4.37
N ARG A 412 -12.30 -8.35 -5.22
CA ARG A 412 -13.61 -8.73 -5.81
C ARG A 412 -14.67 -8.92 -4.72
N SER A 413 -14.38 -9.72 -3.69
CA SER A 413 -15.33 -9.94 -2.59
C SER A 413 -15.60 -8.67 -1.78
N ASN A 414 -14.60 -7.80 -1.58
CA ASN A 414 -14.80 -6.51 -0.92
C ASN A 414 -15.73 -5.57 -1.71
N LEU A 415 -15.61 -5.52 -3.05
CA LEU A 415 -16.51 -4.72 -3.90
C LEU A 415 -17.97 -5.16 -3.70
N ILE A 416 -18.24 -6.47 -3.78
CA ILE A 416 -19.57 -7.03 -3.54
C ILE A 416 -20.05 -6.74 -2.12
N GLY A 417 -19.18 -6.91 -1.13
CA GLY A 417 -19.47 -6.62 0.27
C GLY A 417 -19.86 -5.15 0.51
N MET A 418 -19.48 -4.23 -0.37
CA MET A 418 -19.89 -2.83 -0.33
C MET A 418 -21.04 -2.50 -1.30
N GLY A 419 -21.54 -3.46 -2.09
CA GLY A 419 -22.62 -3.21 -3.06
C GLY A 419 -22.16 -2.62 -4.40
N VAL A 420 -20.87 -2.74 -4.73
CA VAL A 420 -20.34 -2.42 -6.06
C VAL A 420 -20.26 -3.71 -6.88
N ILE A 421 -20.83 -3.74 -8.09
CA ILE A 421 -20.84 -4.96 -8.90
C ILE A 421 -19.49 -5.13 -9.64
N PRO A 422 -18.75 -6.23 -9.40
CA PRO A 422 -17.59 -6.57 -10.22
C PRO A 422 -18.06 -7.28 -11.50
N LEU A 423 -17.69 -6.71 -12.63
CA LEU A 423 -17.98 -7.20 -13.96
C LEU A 423 -16.67 -7.51 -14.66
N GLN A 424 -16.61 -8.63 -15.37
CA GLN A 424 -15.43 -9.00 -16.13
C GLN A 424 -15.71 -8.91 -17.62
N PHE A 425 -14.77 -8.37 -18.39
CA PHE A 425 -14.87 -8.41 -19.85
C PHE A 425 -15.01 -9.87 -20.35
N PRO A 426 -15.63 -10.10 -21.53
CA PRO A 426 -15.56 -11.39 -22.20
C PRO A 426 -14.11 -11.85 -22.35
N GLU A 427 -13.90 -13.17 -22.41
CA GLU A 427 -12.56 -13.72 -22.56
C GLU A 427 -11.84 -13.14 -23.80
N GLY A 428 -10.61 -12.66 -23.60
CA GLY A 428 -9.82 -12.02 -24.65
C GLY A 428 -10.24 -10.59 -25.02
N LYS A 429 -11.23 -10.00 -24.33
CA LYS A 429 -11.64 -8.62 -24.50
C LYS A 429 -11.12 -7.73 -23.37
N SER A 430 -10.93 -6.47 -23.71
CA SER A 430 -10.53 -5.36 -22.86
C SER A 430 -11.16 -4.05 -23.37
N ALA A 431 -11.07 -2.98 -22.57
CA ALA A 431 -11.51 -1.65 -22.99
C ALA A 431 -10.91 -1.23 -24.34
N SER A 432 -9.58 -1.37 -24.48
CA SER A 432 -8.87 -1.07 -25.73
C SER A 432 -9.35 -1.93 -26.91
N SER A 433 -9.51 -3.24 -26.73
CA SER A 433 -9.94 -4.14 -27.82
C SER A 433 -11.36 -3.86 -28.33
N LEU A 434 -12.20 -3.27 -27.47
CA LEU A 434 -13.57 -2.89 -27.79
C LEU A 434 -13.66 -1.44 -28.30
N GLY A 435 -12.55 -0.70 -28.30
CA GLY A 435 -12.51 0.71 -28.69
C GLY A 435 -13.20 1.64 -27.69
N LEU A 436 -13.22 1.24 -26.40
CA LEU A 436 -13.70 2.06 -25.30
C LEU A 436 -12.59 3.03 -24.87
N ASP A 437 -12.87 4.33 -24.96
CA ASP A 437 -11.93 5.40 -24.60
C ASP A 437 -12.30 6.13 -23.30
N GLY A 438 -13.46 5.78 -22.72
CA GLY A 438 -13.98 6.28 -21.47
C GLY A 438 -14.76 7.59 -21.57
N THR A 439 -14.89 8.16 -22.77
CA THR A 439 -15.76 9.31 -23.01
C THR A 439 -17.24 8.94 -23.03
N GLU A 440 -17.55 7.65 -23.20
CA GLU A 440 -18.89 7.12 -23.41
C GLU A 440 -19.81 7.26 -22.19
N VAL A 441 -21.10 7.06 -22.45
CA VAL A 441 -22.15 6.88 -21.44
C VAL A 441 -22.52 5.40 -21.41
N PHE A 442 -22.64 4.83 -20.20
CA PHE A 442 -22.81 3.40 -19.99
C PHE A 442 -24.17 3.05 -19.39
N ASP A 443 -24.84 2.08 -20.01
CA ASP A 443 -26.01 1.40 -19.48
C ASP A 443 -25.65 -0.07 -19.24
N ILE A 444 -26.02 -0.59 -18.07
CA ILE A 444 -25.78 -1.99 -17.65
C ILE A 444 -27.11 -2.60 -17.23
N THR A 445 -27.56 -3.60 -18.00
CA THR A 445 -28.89 -4.19 -17.87
C THR A 445 -28.85 -5.70 -17.58
N GLY A 446 -29.87 -6.20 -16.89
CA GLY A 446 -30.02 -7.61 -16.49
C GLY A 446 -29.51 -7.92 -15.08
N ILE A 447 -29.07 -6.91 -14.31
CA ILE A 447 -28.64 -7.08 -12.92
C ILE A 447 -29.86 -7.35 -12.01
N ASP A 448 -30.99 -6.74 -12.35
CA ASP A 448 -32.28 -6.82 -11.66
C ASP A 448 -32.85 -8.26 -11.53
N VAL A 449 -32.38 -9.21 -12.35
CA VAL A 449 -32.67 -10.65 -12.22
C VAL A 449 -32.29 -11.20 -10.84
N LEU A 450 -31.36 -10.54 -10.13
CA LEU A 450 -31.03 -10.87 -8.73
C LEU A 450 -32.25 -10.85 -7.81
N ASN A 451 -33.24 -10.00 -8.09
CA ASN A 451 -34.47 -9.90 -7.30
C ASN A 451 -35.32 -11.18 -7.34
N ASP A 452 -35.15 -12.02 -8.38
CA ASP A 452 -35.84 -13.30 -8.54
C ASP A 452 -35.10 -14.47 -7.85
N GLY A 453 -34.06 -14.16 -7.05
CA GLY A 453 -33.22 -15.16 -6.39
C GLY A 453 -32.22 -15.87 -7.32
N LYS A 454 -32.01 -15.35 -8.53
CA LYS A 454 -31.08 -15.90 -9.51
C LYS A 454 -29.89 -14.96 -9.72
N THR A 455 -28.68 -15.50 -9.73
CA THR A 455 -27.48 -14.73 -10.11
C THR A 455 -27.29 -14.84 -11.64
N PRO A 456 -27.37 -13.73 -12.40
CA PRO A 456 -27.10 -13.76 -13.83
C PRO A 456 -25.62 -14.14 -14.07
N LYS A 457 -25.34 -14.92 -15.12
CA LYS A 457 -23.96 -15.26 -15.52
C LYS A 457 -23.27 -14.07 -16.19
N THR A 458 -24.04 -13.35 -17.00
CA THR A 458 -23.60 -12.16 -17.74
C THR A 458 -24.67 -11.08 -17.66
N VAL A 459 -24.26 -9.84 -17.90
CA VAL A 459 -25.14 -8.66 -18.06
C VAL A 459 -24.74 -7.91 -19.33
N CYS A 460 -25.71 -7.30 -20.00
CA CYS A 460 -25.45 -6.50 -21.18
C CYS A 460 -24.90 -5.13 -20.75
N VAL A 461 -23.75 -4.75 -21.32
CA VAL A 461 -23.15 -3.42 -21.18
C VAL A 461 -23.21 -2.72 -22.54
N GLN A 462 -23.93 -1.60 -22.58
CA GLN A 462 -23.99 -0.72 -23.74
C GLN A 462 -23.22 0.57 -23.45
N ALA A 463 -22.25 0.89 -24.30
CA ALA A 463 -21.50 2.14 -24.28
C ALA A 463 -21.95 3.00 -25.47
N THR A 464 -22.39 4.23 -25.21
CA THR A 464 -22.80 5.18 -26.25
C THR A 464 -21.80 6.33 -26.35
N LYS A 465 -21.21 6.49 -27.54
CA LYS A 465 -20.23 7.53 -27.87
C LYS A 465 -20.92 8.88 -28.11
N GLY A 466 -20.13 9.95 -28.11
CA GLY A 466 -20.63 11.32 -28.33
C GLY A 466 -21.26 11.54 -29.72
N ASP A 467 -20.93 10.71 -30.72
CA ASP A 467 -21.52 10.71 -32.05
C ASP A 467 -22.77 9.81 -32.18
N GLY A 468 -23.17 9.16 -31.09
CA GLY A 468 -24.29 8.22 -31.02
C GLY A 468 -23.95 6.78 -31.41
N ALA A 469 -22.70 6.48 -31.79
CA ALA A 469 -22.28 5.11 -32.05
C ALA A 469 -22.31 4.28 -30.76
N THR A 470 -22.78 3.03 -30.85
CA THR A 470 -22.92 2.14 -29.70
C THR A 470 -21.95 0.97 -29.78
N ILE A 471 -21.34 0.62 -28.65
CA ILE A 471 -20.58 -0.61 -28.45
C ILE A 471 -21.35 -1.43 -27.42
N GLU A 472 -21.64 -2.68 -27.72
CA GLU A 472 -22.37 -3.59 -26.82
C GLU A 472 -21.56 -4.86 -26.58
N PHE A 473 -21.54 -5.34 -25.33
CA PHE A 473 -20.92 -6.60 -24.96
C PHE A 473 -21.53 -7.20 -23.70
N ASP A 474 -21.46 -8.52 -23.59
CA ASP A 474 -21.85 -9.26 -22.39
C ASP A 474 -20.71 -9.31 -21.37
N ALA A 475 -20.84 -8.60 -20.25
CA ALA A 475 -19.87 -8.68 -19.15
C ALA A 475 -20.23 -9.83 -18.19
N VAL A 476 -19.24 -10.63 -17.82
CA VAL A 476 -19.41 -11.72 -16.85
C VAL A 476 -19.62 -11.13 -15.45
N VAL A 477 -20.69 -11.55 -14.78
CA VAL A 477 -20.99 -11.11 -13.41
C VAL A 477 -20.15 -11.92 -12.45
N ARG A 478 -19.29 -11.24 -11.68
CA ARG A 478 -18.35 -11.88 -10.76
C ARG A 478 -18.89 -12.00 -9.34
N ILE A 479 -20.16 -12.38 -9.22
CA ILE A 479 -20.79 -12.85 -7.98
C ILE A 479 -20.68 -14.38 -7.99
N ASP A 480 -19.73 -14.91 -7.22
CA ASP A 480 -19.26 -16.29 -7.41
C ASP A 480 -19.98 -17.26 -6.44
N THR A 481 -20.75 -16.75 -5.46
CA THR A 481 -21.47 -17.58 -4.47
C THR A 481 -22.87 -17.05 -4.14
N PRO A 482 -23.80 -17.91 -3.64
CA PRO A 482 -25.12 -17.45 -3.18
C PRO A 482 -25.06 -16.41 -2.05
N GLY A 483 -24.13 -16.55 -1.10
CA GLY A 483 -23.97 -15.59 0.00
C GLY A 483 -23.51 -14.21 -0.48
N GLU A 484 -22.64 -14.16 -1.49
CA GLU A 484 -22.27 -12.90 -2.14
C GLU A 484 -23.47 -12.24 -2.84
N ALA A 485 -24.35 -13.04 -3.46
CA ALA A 485 -25.59 -12.53 -4.04
C ALA A 485 -26.54 -11.95 -2.95
N ASP A 486 -26.61 -12.59 -1.79
CA ASP A 486 -27.38 -12.08 -0.64
C ASP A 486 -26.82 -10.73 -0.14
N TYR A 487 -25.49 -10.59 -0.07
CA TYR A 487 -24.86 -9.32 0.32
C TYR A 487 -25.21 -8.21 -0.66
N TYR A 488 -25.05 -8.47 -1.97
CA TYR A 488 -25.33 -7.47 -3.00
C TYR A 488 -26.82 -7.06 -3.00
N ARG A 489 -27.75 -8.02 -2.90
CA ARG A 489 -29.20 -7.74 -2.77
C ARG A 489 -29.55 -6.89 -1.55
N ASN A 490 -28.69 -6.88 -0.54
CA ASN A 490 -28.89 -6.05 0.65
C ASN A 490 -28.20 -4.68 0.57
N GLY A 491 -27.54 -4.36 -0.54
CA GLY A 491 -26.72 -3.16 -0.68
C GLY A 491 -25.36 -3.26 0.01
N GLY A 492 -24.97 -4.45 0.47
CA GLY A 492 -23.70 -4.72 1.14
C GLY A 492 -23.82 -5.68 2.32
N ILE A 493 -22.67 -6.20 2.76
CA ILE A 493 -22.56 -7.15 3.87
C ILE A 493 -22.97 -6.53 5.21
N LEU A 494 -22.65 -5.24 5.42
CA LEU A 494 -22.97 -4.54 6.67
C LEU A 494 -24.50 -4.41 6.84
N GLN A 495 -25.19 -4.04 5.76
CA GLN A 495 -26.63 -3.91 5.72
C GLN A 495 -27.32 -5.27 5.87
N TYR A 496 -26.79 -6.31 5.20
CA TYR A 496 -27.25 -7.69 5.36
C TYR A 496 -27.19 -8.16 6.82
N VAL A 497 -26.04 -7.97 7.48
CA VAL A 497 -25.84 -8.37 8.88
C VAL A 497 -26.79 -7.62 9.80
N LEU A 498 -26.91 -6.29 9.65
CA LEU A 498 -27.80 -5.50 10.49
C LEU A 498 -29.27 -5.93 10.35
N ARG A 499 -29.75 -6.16 9.12
CA ARG A 499 -31.12 -6.66 8.89
C ARG A 499 -31.35 -8.04 9.49
N ASN A 500 -30.33 -8.89 9.53
CA ASN A 500 -30.46 -10.21 10.15
C ASN A 500 -30.47 -10.14 11.67
N ILE A 501 -29.66 -9.27 12.28
CA ILE A 501 -29.73 -9.03 13.73
C ILE A 501 -31.14 -8.56 14.13
N LEU A 502 -31.75 -7.66 13.36
CA LEU A 502 -33.12 -7.18 13.58
C LEU A 502 -34.20 -8.26 13.42
N LYS A 503 -33.93 -9.37 12.74
CA LYS A 503 -34.85 -10.51 12.60
C LYS A 503 -34.65 -11.57 13.70
N SER A 504 -33.47 -11.61 14.29
CA SER A 504 -33.07 -12.60 15.30
C SER A 504 -33.25 -12.12 16.74
N GLY A 505 -33.37 -10.81 16.96
CA GLY A 505 -33.88 -10.22 18.20
C GLY A 505 -35.37 -9.96 18.09
#